data_AF-A0A4C1UA07-F1
#
_entry.id   AF-A0A4C1UA07-F1
#
_cell.length_a   1.000
_cell.length_b   1.000
_cell.length_c   1.000
_cell.angle_alpha   90.00
_cell.angle_beta   90.00
_cell.angle_gamma   90.00
#
_symmetry.space_group_name_H-M   'P 1'
#
loop_
_entity.id
_entity.type
_entity.pdbx_description
1 polymer ?
#
loop_
_entity_poly.entity_id
_entity_poly.type
_entity_poly.pdbx_seq_one_letter_code
_entity_poly.pdbx_strand_id
1 'polypeptide(L)'
;MIIQSKENRGVSPAMHQHCLQNQISMPYVAKLVKIYLETLQWEVLSHSPHSPDIAPSDFHLFDSMAHGLADQRFHSYEEAKQWIGSWIASKDMSFFQRGIHILPERWEKVVTSDGQYFE
;
A
#
# COMPACT_ATOMS: atom_id res chain seq x y z
N MET A 1 1.40 -3.06 -4.26
CA MET A 1 0.71 -2.02 -5.06
C MET A 1 -0.62 -1.75 -4.38
N ILE A 2 -0.75 -0.61 -3.69
CA ILE A 2 -2.03 -0.19 -3.10
C ILE A 2 -2.54 1.01 -3.89
N ILE A 3 -3.78 0.90 -4.37
CA ILE A 3 -4.52 1.96 -5.05
C ILE A 3 -5.33 2.68 -3.97
N GLN A 4 -5.19 3.99 -3.90
CA GLN A 4 -5.98 4.85 -3.02
C GLN A 4 -6.80 5.82 -3.86
N SER A 5 -8.06 6.02 -3.50
CA SER A 5 -8.92 7.02 -4.14
C SER A 5 -8.94 8.27 -3.26
N LYS A 6 -8.59 9.43 -3.84
CA LYS A 6 -8.80 10.74 -3.22
C LYS A 6 -10.11 11.33 -3.72
N GLU A 7 -10.97 11.74 -2.78
CA GLU A 7 -12.16 12.52 -3.08
C GLU A 7 -11.80 14.02 -3.08
N ASN A 8 -11.94 14.67 -4.22
CA ASN A 8 -11.51 16.05 -4.39
C ASN A 8 -12.65 17.02 -3.99
N ARG A 9 -12.56 17.62 -2.80
CA ARG A 9 -13.50 18.67 -2.38
C ARG A 9 -13.11 20.02 -2.99
N GLY A 10 -13.49 20.23 -4.25
CA GLY A 10 -13.31 21.53 -4.91
C GLY A 10 -13.51 21.52 -6.43
N VAL A 11 -14.75 21.83 -6.86
CA VAL A 11 -15.21 22.29 -8.18
C VAL A 11 -15.13 21.28 -9.36
N SER A 12 -16.33 20.93 -9.88
CA SER A 12 -16.65 20.07 -11.05
C SER A 12 -16.75 18.55 -10.74
N PRO A 13 -17.62 17.78 -11.44
CA PRO A 13 -18.23 16.56 -10.89
C PRO A 13 -17.19 15.51 -10.54
N ALA A 14 -17.37 14.88 -9.37
CA ALA A 14 -16.42 14.03 -8.65
C ALA A 14 -15.70 12.99 -9.53
N MET A 15 -14.58 13.39 -10.14
CA MET A 15 -13.62 12.46 -10.69
C MET A 15 -12.81 11.91 -9.52
N HIS A 16 -13.01 10.64 -9.20
CA HIS A 16 -12.21 9.96 -8.19
C HIS A 16 -10.75 9.89 -8.69
N GLN A 17 -9.86 10.69 -8.10
CA GLN A 17 -8.45 10.69 -8.46
C GLN A 17 -7.79 9.48 -7.79
N HIS A 18 -7.23 8.59 -8.59
CA HIS A 18 -6.57 7.38 -8.09
C HIS A 18 -5.08 7.66 -7.91
N CYS A 19 -4.59 7.47 -6.70
CA CYS A 19 -3.19 7.58 -6.31
C CYS A 19 -2.61 6.17 -6.12
N LEU A 20 -1.40 5.96 -6.62
CA LEU A 20 -0.64 4.74 -6.39
C LEU A 20 0.57 4.98 -5.49
N GLN A 21 0.78 4.05 -4.56
CA GLN A 21 2.02 3.94 -3.80
C GLN A 21 2.65 2.55 -4.03
N ASN A 22 3.91 2.55 -4.50
CA ASN A 22 4.67 1.34 -4.81
C ASN A 22 6.19 1.58 -4.62
N GLN A 23 6.90 0.60 -4.07
CA GLN A 23 8.36 0.54 -4.04
C GLN A 23 8.90 -0.20 -5.28
N ILE A 24 9.05 0.49 -6.42
CA ILE A 24 9.69 -0.12 -7.61
C ILE A 24 11.19 0.13 -7.56
N SER A 25 11.96 -0.91 -7.23
CA SER A 25 13.41 -0.80 -7.01
C SER A 25 14.26 -0.93 -8.29
N MET A 26 13.67 -1.35 -9.42
CA MET A 26 14.41 -1.60 -10.68
C MET A 26 14.22 -0.45 -11.68
N PRO A 27 15.29 0.25 -12.13
CA PRO A 27 15.17 1.45 -12.96
C PRO A 27 14.45 1.23 -14.30
N TYR A 28 14.70 0.08 -14.96
CA TYR A 28 14.03 -0.26 -16.22
C TYR A 28 12.53 -0.49 -16.04
N VAL A 29 12.15 -1.20 -14.97
CA VAL A 29 10.75 -1.48 -14.63
C VAL A 29 10.05 -0.18 -14.21
N ALA A 30 10.72 0.69 -13.46
CA ALA A 30 10.19 1.99 -13.05
C ALA A 30 9.81 2.86 -14.25
N LYS A 31 10.62 2.87 -15.31
CA LYS A 31 10.33 3.64 -16.54
C LYS A 31 9.09 3.12 -17.26
N LEU A 32 8.97 1.81 -17.45
CA LEU A 32 7.80 1.22 -18.12
C LEU A 32 6.53 1.40 -17.29
N VAL A 33 6.61 1.21 -15.97
CA VAL A 33 5.47 1.40 -15.08
C VAL A 33 5.03 2.86 -15.09
N LYS A 34 5.97 3.83 -15.07
CA LYS A 34 5.62 5.25 -15.15
C LYS A 34 4.82 5.59 -16.41
N ILE A 35 5.27 5.14 -17.59
CA ILE A 35 4.56 5.36 -18.87
C ILE A 35 3.16 4.75 -18.83
N TYR A 36 3.02 3.55 -18.26
CA TYR A 36 1.73 2.90 -18.12
C TYR A 36 0.78 3.65 -17.17
N LEU A 37 1.29 4.15 -16.04
CA LEU A 37 0.49 4.92 -15.08
C LEU A 37 0.07 6.30 -15.60
N GLU A 38 0.93 6.96 -16.38
CA GLU A 38 0.58 8.17 -17.11
C GLU A 38 -0.57 7.92 -18.10
N THR A 39 -0.55 6.77 -18.79
CA THR A 39 -1.63 6.35 -19.70
C THR A 39 -2.96 6.13 -18.96
N LEU A 40 -2.90 5.62 -17.71
CA LEU A 40 -4.06 5.42 -16.86
C LEU A 40 -4.52 6.71 -16.14
N GLN A 41 -3.82 7.83 -16.30
CA GLN A 41 -4.06 9.09 -15.58
C GLN A 41 -4.01 8.92 -14.04
N TRP A 42 -3.17 8.00 -13.55
CA TRP A 42 -3.01 7.76 -12.11
C TRP A 42 -1.87 8.60 -11.56
N GLU A 43 -2.12 9.23 -10.41
CA GLU A 43 -1.10 10.01 -9.73
C GLU A 43 -0.16 9.06 -8.98
N VAL A 44 1.15 9.18 -9.22
CA VAL A 44 2.17 8.43 -8.48
C VAL A 44 2.63 9.28 -7.32
N LEU A 45 2.39 8.80 -6.09
CA LEU A 45 2.89 9.47 -4.89
C LEU A 45 4.40 9.25 -4.79
N SER A 46 5.14 10.33 -4.56
CA SER A 46 6.57 10.26 -4.28
C SER A 46 6.81 9.48 -2.98
N HIS A 47 7.72 8.50 -3.04
CA HIS A 47 8.10 7.69 -1.89
C HIS A 47 9.61 7.74 -1.74
N SER A 48 10.08 7.90 -0.49
CA SER A 48 11.50 7.80 -0.18
C SER A 48 11.99 6.36 -0.40
N PRO A 49 13.22 6.13 -0.89
CA PRO A 49 13.81 4.80 -0.89
C PRO A 49 13.82 4.22 0.54
N HIS A 50 13.34 2.99 0.71
CA HIS A 50 13.42 2.22 1.97
C HIS A 50 12.63 2.77 3.18
N SER A 51 11.38 3.20 2.99
CA SER A 51 10.51 3.60 4.11
C SER A 51 9.32 2.63 4.30
N PRO A 52 9.56 1.40 4.80
CA PRO A 52 8.48 0.44 5.08
C PRO A 52 7.41 1.01 6.01
N ASP A 53 7.78 1.94 6.90
CA ASP A 53 6.86 2.59 7.83
C ASP A 53 5.79 3.44 7.14
N ILE A 54 5.98 3.81 5.87
CA ILE A 54 5.07 4.69 5.13
C ILE A 54 4.20 3.90 4.13
N ALA A 55 4.45 2.61 3.93
CA ALA A 55 3.71 1.78 3.01
C ALA A 55 2.62 0.97 3.74
N PRO A 56 1.31 1.23 3.52
CA PRO A 56 0.25 0.49 4.21
C PRO A 56 0.25 -1.01 3.91
N SER A 57 0.87 -1.43 2.81
CA SER A 57 1.09 -2.85 2.54
C SER A 57 2.01 -3.46 3.59
N ASP A 58 3.07 -2.75 3.95
CA ASP A 58 4.17 -3.28 4.73
C ASP A 58 3.80 -3.23 6.21
N PHE A 59 3.36 -2.07 6.71
CA PHE A 59 3.09 -1.89 8.14
C PHE A 59 1.73 -2.38 8.64
N HIS A 60 0.78 -2.65 7.76
CA HIS A 60 -0.59 -3.03 8.16
C HIS A 60 -1.03 -4.35 7.56
N LEU A 61 -0.98 -4.48 6.22
CA LEU A 61 -1.44 -5.70 5.55
C LEU A 61 -0.51 -6.89 5.82
N PHE A 62 0.78 -6.75 5.48
CA PHE A 62 1.77 -7.82 5.64
C PHE A 62 2.11 -8.06 7.09
N ASP A 63 2.21 -7.01 7.91
CA ASP A 63 2.39 -7.14 9.35
C ASP A 63 1.26 -7.98 10.00
N SER A 64 0.00 -7.67 9.70
CA SER A 64 -1.13 -8.47 10.20
C SER A 64 -1.15 -9.90 9.62
N MET A 65 -0.68 -10.08 8.38
CA MET A 65 -0.64 -11.39 7.73
C MET A 65 0.47 -12.29 8.30
N ALA A 66 1.61 -11.70 8.69
CA ALA A 66 2.75 -12.42 9.25
C ALA A 66 2.35 -13.25 10.48
N HIS A 67 1.49 -12.70 11.35
CA HIS A 67 0.95 -13.44 12.49
C HIS A 67 0.14 -14.68 12.07
N GLY A 68 -0.64 -14.58 11.00
CA GLY A 68 -1.41 -15.73 10.48
C GLY A 68 -0.53 -16.76 9.78
N LEU A 69 0.59 -16.32 9.18
CA LEU A 69 1.54 -17.17 8.47
C LEU A 69 2.49 -17.93 9.38
N ALA A 70 2.74 -17.44 10.60
CA ALA A 70 3.73 -18.02 11.53
C ALA A 70 3.51 -19.52 11.80
N ASP A 71 2.25 -19.96 11.83
CA ASP A 71 1.86 -21.34 12.13
C ASP A 71 1.50 -22.17 10.88
N GLN A 72 1.68 -21.63 9.67
CA GLN A 72 1.26 -22.28 8.43
C GLN A 72 2.43 -22.96 7.73
N ARG A 73 2.18 -24.17 7.21
CA ARG A 73 3.09 -24.86 6.28
C ARG A 73 2.32 -25.25 5.04
N PHE A 74 2.70 -24.66 3.92
CA PHE A 74 2.09 -24.97 2.63
C PHE A 74 2.92 -26.04 1.91
N HIS A 75 2.25 -27.03 1.35
CA HIS A 75 2.84 -28.11 0.57
C HIS A 75 2.72 -27.86 -0.94
N SER A 76 1.93 -26.88 -1.34
CA SER A 76 1.78 -26.46 -2.73
C SER A 76 1.55 -24.95 -2.86
N TYR A 77 1.74 -24.45 -4.08
CA TYR A 77 1.41 -23.08 -4.45
C TYR A 77 -0.09 -22.82 -4.32
N GLU A 78 -0.91 -23.78 -4.70
CA GLU A 78 -2.38 -23.69 -4.65
C GLU A 78 -2.88 -23.53 -3.22
N GLU A 79 -2.28 -24.25 -2.27
CA GLU A 79 -2.60 -24.15 -0.84
C GLU A 79 -2.27 -22.76 -0.29
N ALA A 80 -1.07 -22.25 -0.59
CA ALA A 80 -0.66 -20.90 -0.19
C ALA A 80 -1.58 -19.83 -0.80
N LYS A 81 -1.90 -19.96 -2.10
CA LYS A 81 -2.79 -19.03 -2.81
C LYS A 81 -4.20 -19.03 -2.23
N GLN A 82 -4.75 -20.21 -1.91
CA GLN A 82 -6.05 -20.33 -1.29
C GLN A 82 -6.06 -19.71 0.11
N TRP A 83 -5.05 -20.00 0.93
CA TRP A 83 -4.93 -19.43 2.27
C TRP A 83 -4.88 -17.90 2.23
N ILE A 84 -4.03 -17.32 1.37
CA ILE A 84 -3.92 -15.86 1.20
C ILE A 84 -5.28 -15.29 0.76
N GLY A 85 -5.95 -15.92 -0.20
CA GLY A 85 -7.27 -15.49 -0.67
C GLY A 85 -8.32 -15.50 0.43
N SER A 86 -8.39 -16.59 1.21
CA SER A 86 -9.30 -16.70 2.36
C SER A 86 -8.97 -15.70 3.47
N TRP A 87 -7.68 -15.48 3.76
CA TRP A 87 -7.25 -14.51 4.77
C TRP A 87 -7.66 -13.09 4.37
N ILE A 88 -7.45 -12.69 3.11
CA ILE A 88 -7.87 -11.37 2.61
C ILE A 88 -9.39 -11.23 2.67
N ALA A 89 -10.13 -12.26 2.23
CA ALA A 89 -11.59 -12.27 2.25
C ALA A 89 -12.18 -12.25 3.68
N SER A 90 -11.40 -12.69 4.69
CA SER A 90 -11.81 -12.63 6.10
C SER A 90 -11.73 -11.21 6.69
N LYS A 91 -11.04 -10.27 6.03
CA LYS A 91 -10.91 -8.89 6.49
C LYS A 91 -12.10 -8.07 6.00
N ASP A 92 -12.67 -7.31 6.91
CA ASP A 92 -13.74 -6.38 6.60
C ASP A 92 -13.18 -5.07 6.00
N MET A 93 -14.05 -4.26 5.39
CA MET A 93 -13.65 -3.00 4.76
C MET A 93 -12.93 -2.04 5.73
N SER A 94 -13.32 -2.03 7.01
CA SER A 94 -12.73 -1.16 8.01
C SER A 94 -11.26 -1.52 8.30
N PHE A 95 -10.87 -2.79 8.14
CA PHE A 95 -9.47 -3.20 8.23
C PHE A 95 -8.62 -2.47 7.19
N PHE A 96 -9.02 -2.47 5.93
CA PHE A 96 -8.27 -1.79 4.87
C PHE A 96 -8.30 -0.27 5.06
N GLN A 97 -9.46 0.29 5.42
CA GLN A 97 -9.59 1.71 5.69
C GLN A 97 -8.65 2.15 6.81
N ARG A 98 -8.56 1.42 7.93
CA ARG A 98 -7.65 1.76 9.04
C ARG A 98 -6.20 1.91 8.58
N GLY A 99 -5.69 0.98 7.76
CA GLY A 99 -4.33 1.06 7.22
C GLY A 99 -4.08 2.33 6.40
N ILE A 100 -5.09 2.84 5.69
CA ILE A 100 -4.99 4.10 4.94
C ILE A 100 -5.12 5.31 5.86
N HIS A 101 -6.03 5.27 6.84
CA HIS A 101 -6.28 6.41 7.75
C HIS A 101 -5.14 6.68 8.73
N ILE A 102 -4.26 5.71 8.98
CA ILE A 102 -3.06 5.87 9.82
C ILE A 102 -1.92 6.61 9.08
N LEU A 103 -1.99 6.74 7.75
CA LEU A 103 -0.93 7.38 6.96
C LEU A 103 -0.60 8.82 7.37
N PRO A 104 -1.57 9.73 7.62
CA PRO A 104 -1.25 11.09 8.04
C PRO A 104 -0.44 11.15 9.35
N GLU A 105 -0.80 10.32 10.33
CA GLU A 105 -0.08 10.22 11.61
C GLU A 105 1.35 9.73 11.39
N ARG A 106 1.54 8.72 10.54
CA ARG A 106 2.86 8.21 10.21
C ARG A 106 3.70 9.22 9.42
N TRP A 107 3.11 9.98 8.50
CA TRP A 107 3.82 11.08 7.82
C TRP A 107 4.27 12.15 8.81
N GLU A 108 3.45 12.49 9.80
CA GLU A 108 3.85 13.42 10.87
C GLU A 108 5.04 12.87 11.69
N LYS A 109 5.03 11.57 12.02
CA LYS A 109 6.17 10.91 12.68
C LYS A 109 7.45 10.93 11.84
N VAL A 110 7.37 10.70 10.52
CA VAL A 110 8.54 10.82 9.62
C VAL A 110 9.14 12.22 9.68
N VAL A 111 8.29 13.24 9.60
CA VAL A 111 8.72 14.66 9.59
C VAL A 111 9.33 15.04 10.93
N THR A 112 8.70 14.66 12.03
CA THR A 112 9.20 14.95 13.39
C THR A 112 10.46 14.16 13.76
N SER A 113 10.71 13.03 13.09
CA SER A 113 11.91 12.21 13.28
C SER A 113 13.05 12.57 12.33
N ASP A 114 12.96 13.69 11.59
CA ASP A 114 13.92 14.08 10.55
C ASP A 114 14.23 12.95 9.55
N GLY A 115 13.23 12.12 9.23
CA GLY A 115 13.38 10.97 8.33
C GLY A 115 14.01 9.71 8.93
N GLN A 116 14.23 9.67 10.26
CA GLN A 116 14.60 8.44 10.97
C GLN A 116 13.42 7.47 11.08
N TYR A 117 13.74 6.18 11.26
CA TYR A 117 12.75 5.13 11.56
C TYR A 117 12.06 5.39 12.90
N PHE A 118 10.77 5.04 13.00
CA PHE A 118 9.94 5.23 14.19
C PHE A 118 9.00 4.05 14.42
N GLU A 119 8.59 3.85 15.67
CA GLU A 119 7.54 2.88 16.07
C GLU A 119 6.12 3.44 15.90
#